data_AF-A0A251ZWI7-F1
#
_entry.id   AF-A0A251ZWI7-F1
#
_cell.length_a   1.000
_cell.length_b   1.000
_cell.length_c   1.000
_cell.angle_alpha   90.00
_cell.angle_beta   90.00
_cell.angle_gamma   90.00
#
_symmetry.space_group_name_H-M   'P 1'
#
loop_
_entity.id
_entity.type
_entity.pdbx_description
1 polymer ?
#
loop_
_entity_poly.entity_id
_entity_poly.type
_entity_poly.pdbx_seq_one_letter_code
_entity_poly.pdbx_strand_id
1 'polypeptide(L)'
;PGKLAQCPISQKKKIPAKAYLVLNVETTGREEQDQVLQITITDHKGNLLFNRFCQPSVSIQKQASDHHHMTKDIFTRATLMGNQSVTTWQDIYP
;
A
#
# COMPACT_ATOMS: atom_id res chain seq x y z
N PRO A 1 -31.01 4.48 -21.29
CA PRO A 1 -30.16 5.12 -20.25
C PRO A 1 -30.07 4.22 -19.01
N GLY A 2 -28.97 3.47 -18.89
CA GLY A 2 -28.77 2.46 -17.84
C GLY A 2 -28.60 3.09 -16.45
N LYS A 3 -29.25 2.51 -15.44
CA LYS A 3 -29.02 2.83 -14.03
C LYS A 3 -27.54 2.60 -13.73
N LEU A 4 -26.83 3.66 -13.33
CA LEU A 4 -25.51 3.53 -12.70
C LEU A 4 -25.68 2.67 -11.45
N ALA A 5 -24.91 1.59 -11.35
CA ALA A 5 -24.92 0.72 -10.18
C ALA A 5 -24.44 1.53 -8.97
N GLN A 6 -25.37 1.84 -8.06
CA GLN A 6 -25.05 2.51 -6.82
C GLN A 6 -24.38 1.50 -5.90
N CYS A 7 -23.12 1.78 -5.54
CA CYS A 7 -22.38 0.97 -4.59
C CYS A 7 -23.22 0.87 -3.31
N PRO A 8 -23.62 -0.33 -2.84
CA PRO A 8 -24.39 -0.44 -1.62
C PRO A 8 -23.53 0.16 -0.51
N ILE A 9 -24.03 1.24 0.10
CA ILE A 9 -23.45 1.78 1.32
C ILE A 9 -23.61 0.66 2.34
N SER A 10 -22.58 -0.20 2.45
CA SER A 10 -22.53 -1.18 3.51
C SER A 10 -22.71 -0.41 4.81
N GLN A 11 -23.47 -0.97 5.74
CA GLN A 11 -23.58 -0.43 7.09
C GLN A 11 -22.18 -0.49 7.73
N LYS A 12 -21.29 0.43 7.33
CA LYS A 12 -19.92 0.48 7.82
C LYS A 12 -20.06 0.78 9.29
N LYS A 13 -19.80 -0.24 10.12
CA LYS A 13 -19.55 -0.09 11.56
C LYS A 13 -18.71 1.17 11.71
N LYS A 14 -19.27 2.19 12.38
CA LYS A 14 -18.53 3.42 12.66
C LYS A 14 -17.27 3.01 13.40
N ILE A 15 -16.10 3.25 12.80
CA ILE A 15 -14.83 3.07 13.48
C ILE A 15 -14.86 4.07 14.65
N PRO A 16 -14.75 3.60 15.91
CA PRO A 16 -14.82 4.51 17.05
C PRO A 16 -13.75 5.59 16.91
N ALA A 17 -14.07 6.85 17.24
CA ALA A 17 -13.16 8.00 17.10
C ALA A 17 -11.82 7.88 17.87
N LYS A 18 -11.66 6.85 18.71
CA LYS A 18 -10.41 6.51 19.42
C LYS A 18 -9.51 5.52 18.68
N ALA A 19 -9.93 4.99 17.54
CA ALA A 19 -9.10 4.12 16.71
C ALA A 19 -8.45 4.95 15.59
N TYR A 20 -7.22 5.39 15.82
CA TYR A 20 -6.42 5.94 14.72
C TYR A 20 -5.82 4.81 13.90
N LEU A 21 -5.67 5.09 12.61
CA LEU A 21 -4.94 4.26 11.68
C LEU A 21 -3.60 4.95 11.42
N VAL A 22 -2.54 4.17 11.31
CA VAL A 22 -1.23 4.67 10.90
C VAL A 22 -1.06 4.34 9.42
N LEU A 23 -0.87 5.39 8.61
CA LEU A 23 -0.56 5.26 7.19
C LEU A 23 0.94 5.42 7.00
N ASN A 24 1.54 4.45 6.32
CA ASN A 24 2.91 4.55 5.83
C ASN A 24 2.91 4.40 4.30
N VAL A 25 3.70 5.23 3.63
CA VAL A 25 3.81 5.25 2.16
C VAL A 25 5.27 5.30 1.77
N GLU A 26 5.68 4.37 0.92
CA GLU A 26 7.00 4.38 0.28
C GLU A 26 6.85 4.90 -1.15
N THR A 27 7.79 5.72 -1.63
CA THR A 27 7.71 6.40 -2.94
C THR A 27 8.95 6.17 -3.78
N THR A 28 8.86 6.43 -5.08
CA THR A 28 10.01 6.35 -6.01
C THR A 28 11.06 7.43 -5.75
N GLY A 29 10.69 8.49 -5.01
CA GLY A 29 11.51 9.66 -4.69
C GLY A 29 10.68 10.75 -4.00
N ARG A 30 11.10 12.02 -4.08
CA ARG A 30 10.49 13.16 -3.39
C ARG A 30 10.07 14.32 -4.32
N GLU A 31 10.15 14.12 -5.63
CA GLU A 31 9.82 15.11 -6.66
C GLU A 31 8.36 14.97 -7.11
N GLU A 32 7.83 15.96 -7.85
CA GLU A 32 6.42 15.97 -8.28
C GLU A 32 6.02 14.77 -9.15
N GLN A 33 6.96 14.24 -9.95
CA GLN A 33 6.74 13.08 -10.81
C GLN A 33 6.85 11.73 -10.08
N ASP A 34 7.28 11.72 -8.83
CA ASP A 34 7.48 10.48 -8.09
C ASP A 34 6.15 9.84 -7.69
N GLN A 35 6.13 8.51 -7.73
CA GLN A 35 4.94 7.69 -7.57
C GLN A 35 5.04 6.84 -6.30
N VAL A 36 3.89 6.36 -5.84
CA VAL A 36 3.82 5.46 -4.69
C VAL A 36 4.28 4.06 -5.10
N LEU A 37 5.13 3.45 -4.26
CA LEU A 37 5.61 2.08 -4.38
C LEU A 37 4.84 1.13 -3.47
N GLN A 38 4.51 1.56 -2.25
CA GLN A 38 3.83 0.72 -1.27
C GLN A 38 2.94 1.58 -0.38
N ILE A 39 1.79 1.03 -0.01
CA ILE A 39 0.87 1.60 0.97
C ILE A 39 0.66 0.58 2.07
N THR A 40 0.96 0.99 3.31
CA THR A 40 0.78 0.17 4.51
C THR A 40 -0.16 0.89 5.46
N ILE A 41 -1.15 0.18 6.00
CA ILE A 41 -2.03 0.69 7.05
C ILE A 41 -1.99 -0.27 8.23
N THR A 42 -1.67 0.26 9.40
CA THR A 42 -1.78 -0.47 10.67
C THR A 42 -2.83 0.17 11.57
N ASP A 43 -3.37 -0.61 12.50
CA ASP A 43 -4.11 -0.03 13.62
C ASP A 43 -3.16 0.57 14.68
N HIS A 44 -3.73 1.29 15.64
CA HIS A 44 -3.02 1.84 16.80
C HIS A 44 -2.25 0.83 17.67
N LYS A 45 -2.44 -0.49 17.47
CA LYS A 45 -1.69 -1.54 18.17
C LYS A 45 -0.54 -2.10 17.31
N GLY A 46 -0.37 -1.59 16.09
CA GLY A 46 0.61 -2.08 15.13
C GLY A 46 0.15 -3.28 14.31
N ASN A 47 -1.12 -3.71 14.42
CA ASN A 47 -1.64 -4.80 13.60
C ASN A 47 -1.76 -4.34 12.15
N LEU A 48 -1.22 -5.15 11.24
CA LEU A 48 -1.28 -4.85 9.81
C LEU A 48 -2.68 -5.10 9.26
N LEU A 49 -3.32 -4.05 8.76
CA LEU A 49 -4.67 -4.09 8.19
C LEU A 49 -4.64 -4.08 6.66
N PHE A 50 -3.65 -3.41 6.08
CA PHE A 50 -3.51 -3.29 4.65
C PHE A 50 -2.04 -3.20 4.27
N ASN A 51 -1.66 -3.95 3.25
CA ASN A 51 -0.37 -3.81 2.61
C ASN A 51 -0.49 -4.10 1.11
N ARG A 52 -0.10 -3.12 0.29
CA ARG A 52 -0.10 -3.25 -1.16
C ARG A 52 1.12 -2.60 -1.77
N PHE A 53 1.68 -3.28 -2.75
CA PHE A 53 2.66 -2.73 -3.66
C PHE A 53 1.98 -2.20 -4.91
N CYS A 54 2.46 -1.06 -5.39
CA CYS A 54 2.03 -0.41 -6.62
C CYS A 54 3.12 -0.57 -7.67
N GLN A 55 2.71 -0.76 -8.93
CA GLN A 55 3.63 -0.79 -10.06
C GLN A 55 3.80 0.65 -10.59
N PRO A 56 4.92 1.35 -10.29
CA PRO A 56 5.17 2.65 -10.88
C PRO A 56 5.45 2.55 -12.38
N SER A 57 5.13 3.61 -13.11
CA SER A 57 5.53 3.84 -14.50
C SER A 57 6.85 4.62 -14.61
N VAL A 58 7.37 5.15 -13.50
CA VAL A 58 8.62 5.91 -13.42
C VAL A 58 9.73 5.09 -12.76
N SER A 59 10.98 5.50 -12.98
CA SER A 59 12.14 4.87 -12.33
C SER A 59 12.22 5.26 -10.87
N ILE A 60 12.69 4.35 -10.03
CA ILE A 60 12.97 4.60 -8.61
C ILE A 60 14.31 5.35 -8.52
N GLN A 61 14.33 6.48 -7.82
CA GLN A 61 15.56 7.22 -7.55
C GLN A 61 16.50 6.38 -6.68
N LYS A 62 17.81 6.45 -6.93
CA LYS A 62 18.80 5.63 -6.22
C LYS A 62 18.70 5.79 -4.70
N GLN A 63 18.54 7.03 -4.20
CA GLN A 63 18.44 7.30 -2.77
C GLN A 63 17.19 6.67 -2.14
N ALA A 64 16.05 6.67 -2.85
CA ALA A 64 14.83 6.00 -2.41
C ALA A 64 15.03 4.47 -2.40
N SER A 65 15.64 3.91 -3.45
CA SER A 65 15.97 2.47 -3.51
C SER A 65 16.89 2.04 -2.35
N ASP A 66 17.93 2.83 -2.07
CA ASP A 66 18.89 2.59 -0.98
C ASP A 66 18.20 2.67 0.40
N HIS A 67 17.31 3.65 0.60
CA HIS A 67 16.62 3.90 1.87
C HIS A 67 15.55 2.86 2.18
N HIS A 68 14.70 2.54 1.20
CA HIS A 68 13.59 1.61 1.40
C HIS A 68 14.05 0.14 1.34
N HIS A 69 15.34 -0.11 1.06
CA HIS A 69 15.89 -1.43 0.74
C HIS A 69 15.11 -2.12 -0.39
N MET A 70 14.58 -1.30 -1.31
CA MET A 70 13.66 -1.71 -2.36
C MET A 70 14.44 -1.86 -3.67
N THR A 71 14.64 -3.10 -4.14
CA THR A 71 15.23 -3.41 -5.45
C THR A 71 14.19 -4.05 -6.39
N LYS A 72 14.65 -4.69 -7.49
CA LYS A 72 13.83 -5.40 -8.50
C LYS A 72 12.75 -6.33 -7.92
N ASP A 73 12.95 -6.85 -6.71
CA ASP A 73 12.07 -7.82 -6.07
C ASP A 73 10.66 -7.27 -5.77
N ILE A 74 10.49 -5.94 -5.65
CA ILE A 74 9.16 -5.35 -5.46
C ILE A 74 8.28 -5.46 -6.70
N PHE A 75 8.86 -5.31 -7.88
CA PHE A 75 8.11 -5.49 -9.13
C PHE A 75 7.66 -6.94 -9.28
N THR A 76 8.56 -7.88 -8.94
CA THR A 76 8.24 -9.30 -8.90
C THR A 76 7.17 -9.61 -7.85
N ARG A 77 7.24 -9.03 -6.65
CA ARG A 77 6.26 -9.23 -5.57
C ARG A 77 4.90 -8.56 -5.84
N ALA A 78 4.87 -7.35 -6.38
CA ALA A 78 3.63 -6.68 -6.77
C ALA A 78 2.86 -7.49 -7.82
N THR A 79 3.60 -8.10 -8.76
CA THR A 79 3.05 -8.98 -9.79
C THR A 79 2.60 -10.34 -9.22
N LEU A 80 3.39 -10.95 -8.33
CA LEU A 80 3.11 -12.27 -7.75
C LEU A 80 1.98 -12.26 -6.70
N MET A 81 1.86 -11.19 -5.92
CA MET A 81 0.98 -11.18 -4.76
C MET A 81 -0.48 -10.83 -5.09
N GLY A 82 -0.73 -10.25 -6.27
CA GLY A 82 -2.08 -9.92 -6.74
C GLY A 82 -2.90 -9.05 -5.78
N ASN A 83 -4.12 -8.69 -6.19
CA ASN A 83 -4.99 -7.79 -5.45
C ASN A 83 -5.63 -8.39 -4.17
N GLN A 84 -5.27 -9.61 -3.74
CA GLN A 84 -6.17 -10.41 -2.88
C GLN A 84 -5.67 -10.75 -1.46
N SER A 85 -4.39 -10.58 -1.11
CA SER A 85 -3.89 -11.07 0.20
C SER A 85 -3.17 -9.98 0.99
N VAL A 86 -3.59 -9.67 2.23
CA VAL A 86 -2.78 -8.83 3.13
C VAL A 86 -1.51 -9.61 3.46
N THR A 87 -0.36 -9.16 2.97
CA THR A 87 0.93 -9.77 3.29
C THR A 87 1.39 -9.36 4.67
N THR A 88 1.90 -10.31 5.44
CA THR A 88 2.45 -10.08 6.78
C THR A 88 3.85 -9.49 6.69
N TRP A 89 4.36 -8.92 7.79
CA TRP A 89 5.73 -8.40 7.85
C TRP A 89 6.79 -9.45 7.51
N GLN A 90 6.58 -10.72 7.91
CA GLN A 90 7.48 -11.83 7.58
C GLN A 90 7.47 -12.19 6.08
N ASP A 91 6.37 -11.95 5.36
CA ASP A 91 6.32 -12.16 3.91
C ASP A 91 7.12 -11.09 3.13
N ILE A 92 7.32 -9.93 3.74
CA ILE A 92 7.98 -8.76 3.13
C ILE A 92 9.48 -8.75 3.48
N TYR A 93 9.83 -9.06 4.71
CA TYR A 93 11.20 -9.09 5.20
C TYR A 93 11.47 -10.43 5.91
N PRO A 94 11.82 -11.49 5.15
CA PRO A 94 12.20 -12.77 5.75
C PRO A 94 13.50 -12.68 6.55
#